data_AF-A0A512N2C9-F1
#
_entry.id   AF-A0A512N2C9-F1
#
_cell.length_a   1.000
_cell.length_b   1.000
_cell.length_c   1.000
_cell.angle_alpha   90.00
_cell.angle_beta   90.00
_cell.angle_gamma   90.00
#
_symmetry.space_group_name_H-M   'P 1'
#
loop_
_entity.id
_entity.type
_entity.pdbx_description
1 polymer ?
#
loop_
_entity_poly.entity_id
_entity_poly.type
_entity_poly.pdbx_seq_one_letter_code
_entity_poly.pdbx_strand_id
1 'polypeptide(L)'
;MVLPPPLYHAVPSDGVEFALFFHGFHLVNRQLCPMIPIMTGEDGRYAHLFRSRFTSRVRAGLRDGVRVVRGGLDLLEDFLVVFDDTYRRHGVKATHDAAEIADLLRRLPERVQLHVAFANEIPVAGLLVFLLNSRVAYSFYICTSTEHARQPGGVVVFASLIDSLGAAGYRWLDLGPTARPGNFNTGVTQFKEGLGGIGHCRDRWLWLADESAL
;
A
#
# COMPACT_ATOMS: atom_id res chain seq x y z
N MET A 1 19.84 9.53 3.89
CA MET A 1 19.03 9.45 2.67
C MET A 1 18.19 8.18 2.66
N VAL A 2 16.94 8.23 2.20
CA VAL A 2 16.11 7.03 1.94
C VAL A 2 15.98 6.87 0.43
N LEU A 3 16.35 5.71 -0.09
CA LEU A 3 16.18 5.41 -1.50
C LEU A 3 14.82 4.76 -1.76
N PRO A 4 14.11 5.14 -2.84
CA PRO A 4 12.96 4.38 -3.27
C PRO A 4 13.41 3.00 -3.77
N PRO A 5 12.56 1.97 -3.72
CA PRO A 5 12.89 0.68 -4.30
C PRO A 5 13.13 0.79 -5.82
N PRO A 6 14.01 -0.03 -6.42
CA PRO A 6 14.42 0.11 -7.83
C PRO A 6 13.27 0.15 -8.84
N LEU A 7 12.15 -0.50 -8.51
CA LEU A 7 10.93 -0.57 -9.34
C LEU A 7 10.25 0.80 -9.55
N TYR A 8 10.61 1.80 -8.77
CA TYR A 8 10.12 3.16 -8.93
C TYR A 8 10.78 3.88 -10.12
N HIS A 9 11.96 3.42 -10.54
CA HIS A 9 12.67 3.96 -11.68
C HIS A 9 12.14 3.38 -12.99
N ALA A 10 12.11 4.21 -14.04
CA ALA A 10 11.77 3.74 -15.38
C ALA A 10 12.81 2.73 -15.91
N VAL A 11 14.09 2.97 -15.58
CA VAL A 11 15.22 2.08 -15.84
C VAL A 11 15.88 1.80 -14.48
N PRO A 12 15.78 0.56 -13.96
CA PRO A 12 16.46 0.18 -12.74
C PRO A 12 17.99 0.34 -12.88
N SER A 13 18.63 0.87 -11.84
CA SER A 13 20.08 1.05 -11.78
C SER A 13 20.52 1.00 -10.32
N ASP A 14 21.67 0.38 -10.06
CA ASP A 14 22.30 0.32 -8.73
C ASP A 14 23.31 1.47 -8.53
N GLY A 15 23.36 2.44 -9.46
CA GLY A 15 24.38 3.48 -9.47
C GLY A 15 24.32 4.41 -8.25
N VAL A 16 23.11 4.68 -7.73
CA VAL A 16 22.94 5.53 -6.55
C VAL A 16 23.39 4.80 -5.29
N GLU A 17 22.99 3.54 -5.14
CA GLU A 17 23.42 2.65 -4.06
C GLU A 17 24.95 2.52 -4.03
N PHE A 18 25.57 2.27 -5.19
CA PHE A 18 27.02 2.18 -5.31
C PHE A 18 27.71 3.49 -4.95
N ALA A 19 27.20 4.63 -5.41
CA ALA A 19 27.77 5.94 -5.07
C ALA A 19 27.72 6.21 -3.56
N LEU A 20 26.60 5.88 -2.90
CA LEU A 20 26.50 6.02 -1.44
C LEU A 20 27.50 5.14 -0.70
N PHE A 21 27.60 3.88 -1.10
CA PHE A 21 28.58 2.96 -0.55
C PHE A 21 30.02 3.50 -0.74
N PHE A 22 30.35 3.96 -1.94
CA PHE A 22 31.67 4.51 -2.28
C PHE A 22 32.02 5.77 -1.47
N HIS A 23 31.03 6.63 -1.20
CA HIS A 23 31.20 7.87 -0.42
C HIS A 23 31.05 7.70 1.10
N GLY A 24 31.15 6.46 1.61
CA GLY A 24 31.17 6.20 3.05
C GLY A 24 29.81 6.35 3.75
N PHE A 25 28.71 6.22 3.02
CA PHE A 25 27.40 6.07 3.66
C PHE A 25 27.22 4.64 4.19
N HIS A 26 26.58 4.53 5.33
CA HIS A 26 26.23 3.25 5.97
C HIS A 26 24.75 2.96 5.83
N LEU A 27 24.41 1.71 5.50
CA LEU A 27 23.03 1.23 5.53
C LEU A 27 22.57 1.11 6.99
N VAL A 28 21.65 1.98 7.41
CA VAL A 28 21.13 2.01 8.80
C VAL A 28 19.74 1.41 8.93
N ASN A 29 19.02 1.23 7.83
CA ASN A 29 17.73 0.57 7.84
C ASN A 29 17.42 -0.09 6.50
N ARG A 30 16.85 -1.30 6.55
CA ARG A 30 16.33 -2.02 5.39
C ARG A 30 14.92 -2.50 5.71
N GLN A 31 13.93 -2.04 4.95
CA GLN A 31 12.53 -2.39 5.13
C GLN A 31 12.06 -3.29 3.99
N LEU A 32 11.48 -4.45 4.32
CA LEU A 32 10.80 -5.29 3.34
C LEU A 32 9.43 -4.67 3.00
N CYS A 33 9.26 -4.26 1.75
CA CYS A 33 8.06 -3.68 1.18
C CYS A 33 7.59 -4.56 0.01
N PRO A 34 6.60 -5.45 0.22
CA PRO A 34 6.03 -6.23 -0.87
C PRO A 34 5.37 -5.34 -1.92
N MET A 35 5.63 -5.62 -3.20
CA MET A 35 5.04 -4.90 -4.33
C MET A 35 4.33 -5.88 -5.27
N ILE A 36 3.15 -5.51 -5.75
CA ILE A 36 2.38 -6.33 -6.69
C ILE A 36 2.73 -5.91 -8.12
N PRO A 37 3.19 -6.83 -8.99
CA PRO A 37 3.31 -6.57 -10.42
C PRO A 37 1.91 -6.49 -11.05
N ILE A 38 1.58 -5.33 -11.63
CA ILE A 38 0.33 -5.13 -12.33
C ILE A 38 0.55 -5.35 -13.83
N MET A 39 -0.17 -6.32 -14.38
CA MET A 39 -0.24 -6.55 -15.82
C MET A 39 -1.13 -5.47 -16.47
N THR A 40 -0.82 -5.03 -17.69
CA THR A 40 -1.63 -4.07 -18.48
C THR A 40 -2.48 -4.83 -19.51
N GLY A 41 -3.62 -4.30 -19.95
CA GLY A 41 -4.39 -4.83 -21.11
C GLY A 41 -5.71 -5.60 -20.89
N GLU A 42 -5.91 -6.41 -19.83
CA GLU A 42 -7.13 -7.23 -19.62
C GLU A 42 -7.79 -7.06 -18.22
N ASP A 43 -9.13 -7.21 -18.11
CA ASP A 43 -9.85 -7.18 -16.83
C ASP A 43 -9.68 -8.48 -16.02
N GLY A 44 -9.94 -8.44 -14.70
CA GLY A 44 -9.86 -9.62 -13.82
C GLY A 44 -8.42 -10.01 -13.43
N ARG A 45 -7.49 -9.04 -13.47
CA ARG A 45 -6.05 -9.21 -13.27
C ARG A 45 -5.72 -9.81 -11.92
N TYR A 46 -6.47 -9.41 -10.90
CA TYR A 46 -6.26 -9.90 -9.54
C TYR A 46 -6.33 -11.43 -9.44
N ALA A 47 -7.11 -12.10 -10.31
CA ALA A 47 -7.28 -13.55 -10.24
C ALA A 47 -6.01 -14.33 -10.61
N HIS A 48 -5.13 -13.72 -11.42
CA HIS A 48 -3.82 -14.28 -11.79
C HIS A 48 -2.73 -13.99 -10.75
N LEU A 49 -2.94 -12.97 -9.91
CA LEU A 49 -1.98 -12.53 -8.90
C LEU A 49 -2.26 -13.12 -7.53
N PHE A 50 -3.54 -13.20 -7.16
CA PHE A 50 -3.97 -13.61 -5.83
C PHE A 50 -3.83 -15.12 -5.67
N ARG A 51 -3.45 -15.55 -4.47
CA ARG A 51 -3.59 -16.96 -4.10
C ARG A 51 -5.06 -17.37 -4.21
N SER A 52 -5.33 -18.61 -4.62
CA SER A 52 -6.68 -19.14 -4.87
C SER A 52 -7.68 -18.83 -3.75
N ARG A 53 -7.28 -18.96 -2.48
CA ARG A 53 -8.10 -18.61 -1.31
C ARG A 53 -8.58 -17.15 -1.30
N PHE A 54 -7.77 -16.20 -1.79
CA PHE A 54 -8.12 -14.79 -1.83
C PHE A 54 -9.05 -14.52 -3.01
N THR A 55 -8.78 -15.10 -4.19
CA THR A 55 -9.68 -15.04 -5.34
C THR A 55 -11.08 -15.56 -5.00
N SER A 56 -11.17 -16.69 -4.28
CA SER A 56 -12.46 -17.22 -3.80
C SER A 56 -13.17 -16.27 -2.84
N ARG A 57 -12.43 -15.60 -1.95
CA ARG A 57 -12.99 -14.58 -1.03
C ARG A 57 -13.47 -13.33 -1.76
N VAL A 58 -12.76 -12.88 -2.79
CA VAL A 58 -13.21 -11.77 -3.65
C VAL A 58 -14.56 -12.15 -4.29
N ARG A 59 -14.65 -13.32 -4.91
CA ARG A 59 -15.89 -13.81 -5.53
C ARG A 59 -17.03 -13.94 -4.52
N ALA A 60 -16.75 -14.41 -3.30
CA ALA A 60 -17.74 -14.47 -2.23
C ALA A 60 -18.23 -13.07 -1.85
N GLY A 61 -17.32 -12.11 -1.62
CA GLY A 61 -17.69 -10.74 -1.27
C GLY A 61 -18.55 -10.06 -2.32
N LEU A 62 -18.18 -10.21 -3.59
CA LEU A 62 -18.96 -9.65 -4.69
C LEU A 62 -20.37 -10.27 -4.76
N ARG A 63 -20.51 -11.58 -4.52
CA ARG A 63 -21.82 -12.24 -4.43
C ARG A 63 -22.63 -11.77 -3.22
N ASP A 64 -21.96 -11.49 -2.11
CA ASP A 64 -22.56 -10.99 -0.88
C ASP A 64 -22.85 -9.48 -0.93
N GLY A 65 -22.67 -8.84 -2.10
CA GLY A 65 -23.03 -7.45 -2.33
C GLY A 65 -21.96 -6.43 -1.93
N VAL A 66 -20.72 -6.87 -1.66
CA VAL A 66 -19.62 -5.93 -1.38
C VAL A 66 -19.30 -5.12 -2.64
N ARG A 67 -19.42 -3.80 -2.55
CA ARG A 67 -19.12 -2.84 -3.63
C ARG A 67 -17.95 -1.94 -3.25
N VAL A 68 -17.15 -1.50 -4.22
CA VAL A 68 -16.02 -0.60 -3.98
C VAL A 68 -16.30 0.75 -4.66
N VAL A 69 -16.12 1.84 -3.92
CA VAL A 69 -16.19 3.21 -4.46
C VAL A 69 -14.79 3.82 -4.41
N ARG A 70 -14.41 4.51 -5.49
CA ARG A 70 -13.21 5.31 -5.58
C ARG A 70 -13.58 6.79 -5.57
N GLY A 71 -12.84 7.60 -4.83
CA GLY A 71 -13.10 9.03 -4.68
C GLY A 71 -11.96 9.74 -3.96
N GLY A 72 -12.25 10.94 -3.44
CA GLY A 72 -11.30 11.77 -2.72
C GLY A 72 -11.90 12.28 -1.43
N LEU A 73 -12.00 13.61 -1.28
CA LEU A 73 -12.53 14.25 -0.07
C LEU A 73 -13.99 13.86 0.23
N ASP A 74 -14.77 13.56 -0.80
CA ASP A 74 -16.17 13.11 -0.72
C ASP A 74 -16.34 11.75 -0.03
N LEU A 75 -15.32 10.90 -0.02
CA LEU A 75 -15.31 9.59 0.65
C LEU A 75 -14.59 9.61 2.01
N LEU A 76 -14.15 10.77 2.48
CA LEU A 76 -13.30 10.85 3.66
C LEU A 76 -14.00 10.31 4.91
N GLU A 77 -15.26 10.66 5.12
CA GLU A 77 -16.02 10.22 6.31
C GLU A 77 -16.13 8.70 6.36
N ASP A 78 -16.48 8.06 5.24
CA ASP A 78 -16.56 6.60 5.13
C ASP A 78 -15.22 5.91 5.38
N PHE A 79 -14.14 6.49 4.86
CA PHE A 79 -12.79 5.99 5.09
C PHE A 79 -12.37 6.10 6.56
N LEU A 80 -12.71 7.21 7.22
CA LEU A 80 -12.35 7.45 8.61
C LEU A 80 -12.97 6.41 9.56
N VAL A 81 -14.16 5.87 9.25
CA VAL A 81 -14.79 4.79 10.02
C VAL A 81 -13.86 3.58 10.16
N VAL A 82 -13.34 3.07 9.04
CA VAL A 82 -12.46 1.89 9.04
C VAL A 82 -11.04 2.23 9.47
N PHE A 83 -10.60 3.47 9.25
CA PHE A 83 -9.30 3.97 9.69
C PHE A 83 -9.21 4.02 11.21
N ASP A 84 -10.18 4.68 11.87
CA ASP A 84 -10.21 4.81 13.32
C ASP A 84 -10.30 3.46 14.01
N ASP A 85 -11.10 2.54 13.46
CA ASP A 85 -11.18 1.16 13.96
C ASP A 85 -9.84 0.42 13.86
N THR A 86 -9.18 0.53 12.70
CA THR A 86 -7.88 -0.10 12.46
C THR A 86 -6.83 0.40 13.45
N TYR A 87 -6.73 1.71 13.65
CA TYR A 87 -5.71 2.32 14.51
C TYR A 87 -6.01 2.19 16.01
N ARG A 88 -7.29 2.20 16.40
CA ARG A 88 -7.71 1.83 17.76
C ARG A 88 -7.27 0.41 18.11
N ARG A 89 -7.49 -0.56 17.21
CA ARG A 89 -7.03 -1.95 17.39
C ARG A 89 -5.51 -2.07 17.48
N HIS A 90 -4.79 -1.35 16.64
CA HIS A 90 -3.33 -1.43 16.62
C HIS A 90 -2.66 -0.76 17.83
N GLY A 91 -3.38 0.09 18.57
CA GLY A 91 -2.86 0.76 19.78
C GLY A 91 -1.70 1.71 19.48
N VAL A 92 -1.56 2.15 18.24
CA VAL A 92 -0.50 3.08 17.79
C VAL A 92 -1.13 4.27 17.09
N LYS A 93 -0.49 5.43 17.21
CA LYS A 93 -0.92 6.63 16.48
C LYS A 93 -0.64 6.44 14.99
N ALA A 94 -1.60 6.79 14.15
CA ALA A 94 -1.38 6.90 12.71
C ALA A 94 -0.39 8.02 12.40
N THR A 95 0.30 7.93 11.26
CA THR A 95 1.23 8.97 10.80
C THR A 95 0.53 10.30 10.56
N HIS A 96 -0.69 10.26 10.01
CA HIS A 96 -1.54 11.40 9.73
C HIS A 96 -2.82 11.30 10.55
N ASP A 97 -3.32 12.43 11.02
CA ASP A 97 -4.68 12.55 11.53
C ASP A 97 -5.70 12.84 10.41
N ALA A 98 -6.98 12.90 10.76
CA ALA A 98 -8.07 13.16 9.82
C ALA A 98 -7.93 14.51 9.08
N ALA A 99 -7.42 15.55 9.75
CA ALA A 99 -7.26 16.86 9.16
C ALA A 99 -6.11 16.87 8.14
N GLU A 100 -5.00 16.18 8.46
CA GLU A 100 -3.87 15.97 7.56
C GLU A 100 -4.26 15.12 6.34
N ILE A 101 -5.06 14.06 6.53
CA ILE A 101 -5.60 13.28 5.41
C ILE A 101 -6.50 14.15 4.51
N ALA A 102 -7.37 14.97 5.10
CA ALA A 102 -8.22 15.89 4.35
C ALA A 102 -7.38 16.93 3.57
N ASP A 103 -6.33 17.47 4.17
CA ASP A 103 -5.41 18.42 3.53
C ASP A 103 -4.68 17.77 2.34
N LEU A 104 -4.20 16.53 2.50
CA LEU A 104 -3.60 15.75 1.40
C LEU A 104 -4.57 15.57 0.22
N LEU A 105 -5.81 15.19 0.49
CA LEU A 105 -6.84 15.00 -0.54
C LEU A 105 -7.19 16.32 -1.25
N ARG A 106 -7.19 17.45 -0.54
CA ARG A 106 -7.44 18.78 -1.12
C ARG A 106 -6.28 19.27 -1.98
N ARG A 107 -5.04 19.08 -1.52
CA ARG A 107 -3.84 19.59 -2.21
C ARG A 107 -3.44 18.73 -3.40
N LEU A 108 -3.72 17.43 -3.33
CA LEU A 108 -3.26 16.44 -4.30
C LEU A 108 -4.42 15.58 -4.83
N PRO A 109 -5.54 16.16 -5.32
CA PRO A 109 -6.75 15.41 -5.66
C PRO A 109 -6.53 14.41 -6.80
N GLU A 110 -5.56 14.65 -7.68
CA GLU A 110 -5.22 13.74 -8.78
C GLU A 110 -4.26 12.62 -8.34
N ARG A 111 -3.56 12.79 -7.21
CA ARG A 111 -2.50 11.88 -6.75
C ARG A 111 -2.83 11.14 -5.47
N VAL A 112 -3.81 11.56 -4.70
CA VAL A 112 -4.24 10.92 -3.46
C VAL A 112 -5.69 10.52 -3.60
N GLN A 113 -5.97 9.23 -3.45
CA GLN A 113 -7.28 8.66 -3.71
C GLN A 113 -7.70 7.73 -2.57
N LEU A 114 -9.00 7.73 -2.28
CA LEU A 114 -9.63 6.79 -1.37
C LEU A 114 -10.32 5.70 -2.19
N HIS A 115 -10.18 4.47 -1.73
CA HIS A 115 -10.96 3.32 -2.19
C HIS A 115 -11.64 2.69 -0.99
N VAL A 116 -12.96 2.70 -0.95
CA VAL A 116 -13.73 2.20 0.19
C VAL A 116 -14.63 1.06 -0.27
N ALA A 117 -14.53 -0.09 0.40
CA ALA A 117 -15.44 -1.22 0.21
C ALA A 117 -16.60 -1.11 1.21
N PHE A 118 -17.81 -1.25 0.69
CA PHE A 118 -19.05 -1.20 1.44
C PHE A 118 -19.76 -2.55 1.39
N ALA A 119 -20.30 -3.00 2.53
CA ALA A 119 -21.25 -4.10 2.61
C ALA A 119 -22.56 -3.56 3.19
N ASN A 120 -23.66 -3.62 2.44
CA ASN A 120 -24.94 -3.03 2.84
C ASN A 120 -24.81 -1.56 3.31
N GLU A 121 -24.12 -0.73 2.51
CA GLU A 121 -23.83 0.69 2.81
C GLU A 121 -22.91 0.96 4.02
N ILE A 122 -22.39 -0.09 4.67
CA ILE A 122 -21.43 0.05 5.79
C ILE A 122 -20.00 -0.08 5.26
N PRO A 123 -19.09 0.88 5.56
CA PRO A 123 -17.67 0.75 5.26
C PRO A 123 -17.05 -0.47 5.96
N VAL A 124 -16.52 -1.42 5.19
CA VAL A 124 -15.89 -2.65 5.71
C VAL A 124 -14.39 -2.71 5.48
N ALA A 125 -13.87 -1.97 4.49
CA ALA A 125 -12.45 -1.77 4.29
C ALA A 125 -12.18 -0.48 3.52
N GLY A 126 -10.97 0.07 3.65
CA GLY A 126 -10.58 1.32 3.03
C GLY A 126 -9.09 1.35 2.71
N LEU A 127 -8.73 1.91 1.57
CA LEU A 127 -7.36 2.19 1.17
C LEU A 127 -7.21 3.69 0.93
N LEU A 128 -6.12 4.28 1.45
CA LEU A 128 -5.61 5.56 0.97
C LEU A 128 -4.41 5.28 0.08
N VAL A 129 -4.50 5.69 -1.18
CA VAL A 129 -3.54 5.36 -2.24
C VAL A 129 -2.88 6.62 -2.76
N PHE A 130 -1.56 6.61 -2.85
CA PHE A 130 -0.77 7.62 -3.55
C PHE A 130 -0.42 7.12 -4.95
N LEU A 131 -0.72 7.92 -5.98
CA LEU A 131 -0.22 7.74 -7.34
C LEU A 131 1.12 8.48 -7.44
N LEU A 132 2.22 7.73 -7.28
CA LEU A 132 3.55 8.31 -7.09
C LEU A 132 4.15 8.81 -8.40
N ASN A 133 3.99 8.01 -9.45
CA ASN A 133 4.40 8.34 -10.82
C ASN A 133 3.52 7.57 -11.83
N SER A 134 3.84 7.61 -13.12
CA SER A 134 3.08 6.93 -14.18
C SER A 134 3.13 5.40 -14.14
N ARG A 135 3.92 4.80 -13.25
CA ARG A 135 4.15 3.35 -13.16
C ARG A 135 3.80 2.77 -11.80
N VAL A 136 3.88 3.55 -10.72
CA VAL A 136 3.77 3.06 -9.35
C VAL A 136 2.70 3.79 -8.56
N ALA A 137 1.81 3.01 -7.95
CA ALA A 137 0.92 3.44 -6.89
C ALA A 137 1.37 2.86 -5.54
N TYR A 138 1.01 3.51 -4.44
CA TYR A 138 1.33 3.09 -3.08
C TYR A 138 0.09 3.09 -2.19
N SER A 139 -0.35 1.91 -1.72
CA SER A 139 -1.42 1.80 -0.72
C SER A 139 -0.86 2.11 0.67
N PHE A 140 -0.93 3.37 1.08
CA PHE A 140 -0.31 3.88 2.30
C PHE A 140 -1.07 3.47 3.55
N TYR A 141 -2.38 3.73 3.58
CA TYR A 141 -3.26 3.23 4.63
C TYR A 141 -4.05 2.04 4.11
N ILE A 142 -4.04 0.96 4.89
CA ILE A 142 -4.80 -0.26 4.63
C ILE A 142 -5.65 -0.51 5.88
N CYS A 143 -6.93 -0.25 5.77
CA CYS A 143 -7.87 -0.21 6.89
C CYS A 143 -8.98 -1.24 6.67
N THR A 144 -9.39 -1.92 7.74
CA THR A 144 -10.43 -2.96 7.71
C THR A 144 -11.26 -2.89 8.98
N SER A 145 -12.57 -3.02 8.85
CA SER A 145 -13.49 -3.13 10.00
C SER A 145 -13.29 -4.45 10.73
N THR A 146 -13.16 -4.37 12.06
CA THR A 146 -13.07 -5.50 12.97
C THR A 146 -14.44 -6.13 13.24
N GLU A 147 -15.47 -5.30 13.39
CA GLU A 147 -16.87 -5.73 13.53
C GLU A 147 -17.32 -6.57 12.33
N HIS A 148 -16.83 -6.22 11.13
CA HIS A 148 -17.15 -6.90 9.89
C HIS A 148 -16.01 -7.80 9.38
N ALA A 149 -15.16 -8.36 10.27
CA ALA A 149 -13.99 -9.16 9.87
C ALA A 149 -14.32 -10.40 9.01
N ARG A 150 -15.58 -10.89 9.07
CA ARG A 150 -16.07 -11.98 8.20
C ARG A 150 -16.33 -11.52 6.77
N GLN A 151 -16.63 -10.24 6.56
CA GLN A 151 -16.79 -9.66 5.23
C GLN A 151 -15.42 -9.57 4.55
N PRO A 152 -15.27 -10.04 3.30
CA PRO A 152 -13.99 -10.04 2.60
C PRO A 152 -13.63 -8.66 2.01
N GLY A 153 -14.02 -7.56 2.66
CA GLY A 153 -13.83 -6.19 2.17
C GLY A 153 -12.38 -5.86 1.81
N GLY A 154 -11.43 -6.28 2.64
CA GLY A 154 -10.00 -6.03 2.42
C GLY A 154 -9.46 -6.64 1.10
N VAL A 155 -9.83 -7.88 0.76
CA VAL A 155 -9.38 -8.48 -0.51
C VAL A 155 -10.17 -7.93 -1.70
N VAL A 156 -11.44 -7.58 -1.51
CA VAL A 156 -12.29 -6.98 -2.57
C VAL A 156 -11.78 -5.58 -2.96
N VAL A 157 -11.42 -4.74 -1.99
CA VAL A 157 -10.88 -3.40 -2.28
C VAL A 157 -9.54 -3.46 -3.03
N PHE A 158 -8.67 -4.42 -2.69
CA PHE A 158 -7.43 -4.63 -3.44
C PHE A 158 -7.67 -5.17 -4.85
N ALA A 159 -8.63 -6.09 -5.04
CA ALA A 159 -8.99 -6.59 -6.36
C ALA A 159 -9.46 -5.44 -7.28
N SER A 160 -10.37 -4.60 -6.77
CA SER A 160 -10.85 -3.40 -7.47
C SER A 160 -9.72 -2.40 -7.77
N LEU A 161 -8.83 -2.14 -6.81
CA LEU A 161 -7.68 -1.25 -6.99
C LEU A 161 -6.74 -1.75 -8.08
N ILE A 162 -6.37 -3.03 -8.08
CA ILE A 162 -5.43 -3.63 -9.04
C ILE A 162 -6.00 -3.55 -10.46
N ASP A 163 -7.28 -3.89 -10.64
CA ASP A 163 -7.92 -3.80 -11.95
C ASP A 163 -7.95 -2.35 -12.45
N SER A 164 -8.34 -1.40 -11.59
CA SER A 164 -8.36 0.04 -11.92
C SER A 164 -6.98 0.58 -12.27
N LEU A 165 -5.93 0.21 -11.52
CA LEU A 165 -4.56 0.63 -11.77
C LEU A 165 -4.02 0.04 -13.08
N GLY A 166 -4.30 -1.24 -13.35
CA GLY A 166 -3.86 -1.91 -14.57
C GLY A 166 -4.54 -1.35 -15.83
N ALA A 167 -5.82 -0.98 -15.73
CA ALA A 167 -6.52 -0.25 -16.79
C ALA A 167 -5.91 1.15 -17.04
N ALA A 168 -5.43 1.82 -15.99
CA ALA A 168 -4.75 3.11 -16.08
C ALA A 168 -3.26 3.01 -16.46
N GLY A 169 -2.74 1.80 -16.75
CA GLY A 169 -1.36 1.60 -17.21
C GLY A 169 -0.29 1.51 -16.12
N TYR A 170 -0.68 1.49 -14.85
CA TYR A 170 0.26 1.27 -13.75
C TYR A 170 0.85 -0.14 -13.81
N ARG A 171 2.09 -0.25 -13.36
CA ARG A 171 2.90 -1.48 -13.42
C ARG A 171 3.18 -2.08 -12.05
N TRP A 172 3.08 -1.27 -11.00
CA TRP A 172 3.36 -1.70 -9.63
C TRP A 172 2.40 -1.06 -8.64
N LEU A 173 1.99 -1.85 -7.64
CA LEU A 173 1.40 -1.37 -6.40
C LEU A 173 2.31 -1.71 -5.24
N ASP A 174 2.92 -0.70 -4.62
CA ASP A 174 3.64 -0.84 -3.35
C ASP A 174 2.61 -1.04 -2.22
N LEU A 175 2.79 -2.08 -1.42
CA LEU A 175 1.95 -2.37 -0.24
C LEU A 175 2.54 -1.79 1.05
N GLY A 176 3.72 -1.19 0.98
CA GLY A 176 4.47 -0.64 2.10
C GLY A 176 5.14 -1.72 2.96
N PRO A 177 5.79 -1.32 4.05
CA PRO A 177 6.60 -2.21 4.86
C PRO A 177 5.76 -3.31 5.55
N THR A 178 6.32 -4.51 5.68
CA THR A 178 5.79 -5.60 6.53
C THR A 178 6.51 -5.75 7.86
N ALA A 179 7.68 -5.13 7.97
CA ALA A 179 8.55 -5.28 9.13
C ALA A 179 8.90 -3.91 9.72
N ARG A 180 9.11 -3.91 11.04
CA ARG A 180 9.84 -2.87 11.76
C ARG A 180 11.21 -3.43 12.18
N PRO A 181 12.21 -2.59 12.45
CA PRO A 181 13.48 -3.06 13.02
C PRO A 181 13.22 -4.00 14.20
N GLY A 182 13.78 -5.21 14.15
CA GLY A 182 13.61 -6.23 15.20
C GLY A 182 12.23 -6.90 15.29
N ASN A 183 11.28 -6.59 14.40
CA ASN A 183 9.95 -7.20 14.41
C ASN A 183 9.44 -7.47 12.99
N PHE A 184 9.49 -8.74 12.59
CA PHE A 184 8.94 -9.23 11.33
C PHE A 184 7.48 -9.69 11.53
N ASN A 185 6.52 -8.94 10.96
CA ASN A 185 5.10 -9.28 11.10
C ASN A 185 4.69 -10.34 10.06
N THR A 186 4.78 -11.62 10.45
CA THR A 186 4.46 -12.75 9.58
C THR A 186 3.04 -12.69 9.00
N GLY A 187 2.05 -12.28 9.79
CA GLY A 187 0.65 -12.18 9.35
C GLY A 187 0.46 -11.14 8.26
N VAL A 188 1.04 -9.96 8.43
CA VAL A 188 0.98 -8.88 7.41
C VAL A 188 1.77 -9.29 6.15
N THR A 189 2.93 -9.93 6.31
CA THR A 189 3.69 -10.46 5.16
C THR A 189 2.86 -11.49 4.37
N GLN A 190 2.30 -12.50 5.04
CA GLN A 190 1.49 -13.53 4.38
C GLN A 190 0.24 -12.98 3.71
N PHE A 191 -0.37 -11.93 4.27
CA PHE A 191 -1.48 -11.23 3.63
C PHE A 191 -1.03 -10.58 2.32
N LYS A 192 0.05 -9.78 2.36
CA LYS A 192 0.57 -9.06 1.18
C LYS A 192 1.09 -10.00 0.09
N GLU A 193 1.80 -11.06 0.46
CA GLU A 193 2.19 -12.13 -0.48
C GLU A 193 0.97 -12.88 -1.03
N GLY A 194 -0.10 -13.02 -0.24
CA GLY A 194 -1.37 -13.61 -0.67
C GLY A 194 -2.06 -12.83 -1.78
N LEU A 195 -1.81 -11.51 -1.86
CA LEU A 195 -2.26 -10.62 -2.93
C LEU A 195 -1.34 -10.66 -4.17
N GLY A 196 -0.30 -11.50 -4.18
CA GLY A 196 0.70 -11.54 -5.23
C GLY A 196 1.88 -10.57 -5.01
N GLY A 197 2.04 -10.05 -3.79
CA GLY A 197 3.17 -9.18 -3.45
C GLY A 197 4.51 -9.92 -3.50
N ILE A 198 5.48 -9.32 -4.16
CA ILE A 198 6.88 -9.77 -4.25
C ILE A 198 7.74 -8.88 -3.35
N GLY A 199 8.64 -9.47 -2.58
CA GLY A 199 9.47 -8.73 -1.62
C GLY A 199 10.51 -7.83 -2.29
N HIS A 200 10.43 -6.52 -2.04
CA HIS A 200 11.47 -5.55 -2.40
C HIS A 200 11.92 -4.78 -1.15
N CYS A 201 13.16 -4.31 -1.14
CA CYS A 201 13.70 -3.56 -0.01
C CYS A 201 13.68 -2.05 -0.27
N ARG A 202 13.37 -1.29 0.78
CA ARG A 202 13.60 0.15 0.85
C ARG A 202 14.71 0.41 1.85
N ASP A 203 15.79 1.03 1.38
CA ASP A 203 17.02 1.20 2.15
C ASP A 203 17.20 2.66 2.60
N ARG A 204 17.60 2.84 3.87
CA ARG A 204 18.02 4.11 4.44
C ARG A 204 19.51 4.09 4.70
N TRP A 205 20.19 5.06 4.12
CA TRP A 205 21.63 5.29 4.24
C TRP A 205 21.90 6.52 5.11
N LEU A 206 22.96 6.50 5.89
CA LEU A 206 23.40 7.61 6.73
C LEU A 206 24.89 7.85 6.48
N TRP A 207 25.27 9.10 6.26
CA TRP A 207 26.66 9.50 6.32
C TRP A 207 27.02 9.73 7.78
N LEU A 208 27.99 8.97 8.28
CA LEU A 208 28.57 9.17 9.60
C LEU A 208 29.84 9.96 9.38
N ALA A 209 29.82 11.25 9.69
CA ALA A 209 31.06 12.03 9.71
C ALA A 209 31.94 11.46 10.83
N ASP A 210 33.18 11.08 10.52
CA ASP A 210 34.18 10.88 11.56
C ASP A 210 34.48 12.26 12.18
N GLU A 211 34.05 12.48 13.42
CA GLU A 211 34.43 13.67 14.20
C GLU A 211 35.92 13.67 14.59
N SER A 212 36.67 12.63 14.23
CA SER A 212 38.09 12.43 14.52
C SER A 212 39.04 12.97 13.44
N ALA A 213 38.51 13.65 12.41
CA ALA A 213 39.29 14.23 11.30
C ALA A 213 39.14 15.76 11.15
N LEU A 214 38.75 16.47 12.22
CA LEU A 214 38.80 17.94 12.31
C LEU A 214 39.78 18.40 13.39
#